data_AF-R6UAS8-F1
#
_entry.id   AF-R6UAS8-F1
#
_cell.length_a   1.000
_cell.length_b   1.000
_cell.length_c   1.000
_cell.angle_alpha   90.00
_cell.angle_beta   90.00
_cell.angle_gamma   90.00
#
_symmetry.space_group_name_H-M   'P 1'
#
loop_
_entity.id
_entity.type
_entity.pdbx_description
1 polymer ?
#
loop_
_entity_poly.entity_id
_entity_poly.type
_entity_poly.pdbx_seq_one_letter_code
_entity_poly.pdbx_strand_id
1 'polypeptide(L)'
;MTPKTHKKRPAAILLPLFLLIFSMLLTSCSEYWKDYREDVVVKDNFSDYRLIFREWSVLGGGGAKIYCRKGNGREKQLGEVSLGDCVFPFTDGDYTVEWRGDSVCIRFFSGRGSETDDPDTWQAIGYDLP
;
A
#
# COMPACT_ATOMS: atom_id res chain seq x y z
N MET A 1 -32.75 49.31 -31.55
CA MET A 1 -32.53 48.13 -30.67
C MET A 1 -31.49 47.24 -31.33
N THR A 2 -30.26 47.21 -30.81
CA THR A 2 -29.18 46.34 -31.32
C THR A 2 -29.03 45.13 -30.37
N PRO A 3 -28.97 43.89 -30.88
CA PRO A 3 -28.82 42.73 -30.03
C PRO A 3 -27.37 42.65 -29.53
N LYS A 4 -27.18 42.63 -28.21
CA LYS A 4 -25.89 42.32 -27.60
C LYS A 4 -25.61 40.83 -27.80
N THR A 5 -24.68 40.51 -28.69
CA THR A 5 -24.15 39.15 -28.85
C THR A 5 -23.40 38.76 -27.59
N HIS A 6 -24.00 37.88 -26.77
CA HIS A 6 -23.31 37.20 -25.69
C HIS A 6 -22.24 36.28 -26.30
N LYS A 7 -21.01 36.78 -26.38
CA LYS A 7 -19.83 35.97 -26.67
C LYS A 7 -19.64 35.01 -25.48
N LYS A 8 -20.26 33.83 -25.52
CA LYS A 8 -20.11 32.78 -24.50
C LYS A 8 -18.61 32.53 -24.33
N ARG A 9 -18.06 32.89 -23.16
CA ARG A 9 -16.63 32.84 -22.86
C ARG A 9 -16.21 31.37 -22.80
N PRO A 10 -15.43 30.83 -23.76
CA PRO A 10 -14.96 29.45 -23.71
C PRO A 10 -14.05 29.17 -22.49
N ALA A 11 -13.53 30.24 -21.87
CA ALA A 11 -12.71 30.19 -20.65
C ALA A 11 -13.45 29.58 -19.44
N ALA A 12 -14.78 29.66 -19.36
CA ALA A 12 -15.53 29.14 -18.22
C ALA A 12 -15.56 27.60 -18.15
N ILE A 13 -15.30 26.92 -19.27
CA ILE A 13 -15.27 25.45 -19.36
C ILE A 13 -13.82 24.92 -19.33
N LEU A 14 -12.85 25.73 -19.78
CA LEU A 14 -11.43 25.34 -19.80
C LEU A 14 -10.83 25.19 -18.40
N LEU A 15 -11.19 26.07 -17.46
CA LEU A 15 -10.67 25.99 -16.09
C LEU A 15 -11.10 24.72 -15.33
N PRO A 16 -12.39 24.33 -15.28
CA PRO A 16 -12.78 23.09 -14.63
C PRO A 16 -12.20 21.86 -15.35
N LEU A 17 -12.09 21.88 -16.69
CA LEU A 17 -11.46 20.80 -17.43
C LEU A 17 -9.97 20.65 -17.09
N PHE A 18 -9.24 21.77 -16.98
CA PHE A 18 -7.85 21.79 -16.55
C PHE A 18 -7.68 21.24 -15.13
N LEU A 19 -8.54 21.64 -14.18
CA LEU A 19 -8.51 21.12 -12.81
C LEU A 19 -8.80 19.62 -12.76
N LEU A 20 -9.69 19.11 -13.61
CA LEU A 20 -10.03 17.69 -13.68
C LEU A 20 -8.87 16.86 -14.24
N ILE A 21 -8.23 17.34 -15.31
CA ILE A 21 -7.02 16.73 -15.88
C ILE A 21 -5.86 16.77 -14.88
N PHE A 22 -5.66 17.91 -14.20
CA PHE A 22 -4.64 18.07 -13.17
C PHE A 22 -4.88 17.14 -11.97
N SER A 23 -6.13 16.99 -11.52
CA SER A 23 -6.50 16.03 -10.48
C SER A 23 -6.22 14.59 -10.90
N MET A 24 -6.52 14.21 -12.16
CA MET A 24 -6.22 12.86 -12.67
C MET A 24 -4.72 12.60 -12.79
N LEU A 25 -3.93 13.61 -13.16
CA LEU A 25 -2.47 13.52 -13.20
C LEU A 25 -1.89 13.33 -11.79
N LEU A 26 -2.42 14.06 -10.80
CA LEU A 26 -1.98 13.91 -9.41
C LEU A 26 -2.30 12.52 -8.83
N THR A 27 -3.48 11.96 -9.10
CA THR A 27 -3.82 10.61 -8.62
C THR A 27 -2.99 9.52 -9.29
N SER A 28 -2.71 9.67 -10.58
CA SER A 28 -1.89 8.70 -11.35
C SER A 28 -0.40 8.77 -11.03
N CYS A 29 0.07 9.87 -10.43
CA CYS A 29 1.44 9.99 -9.97
C CYS A 29 1.71 9.17 -8.70
N SER A 30 0.70 8.88 -7.87
CA SER A 30 0.92 8.30 -6.53
C SER A 30 1.78 7.03 -6.48
N GLU A 31 1.73 6.15 -7.50
CA GLU A 31 2.62 4.96 -7.57
C GLU A 31 4.08 5.30 -7.89
N TYR A 32 4.35 6.38 -8.62
CA TYR A 32 5.70 6.84 -8.96
C TYR A 32 6.42 7.53 -7.80
N TRP A 33 5.69 7.94 -6.76
CA TRP A 33 6.24 8.67 -5.61
C TRP A 33 6.48 7.77 -4.40
N LYS A 34 6.21 6.46 -4.54
CA LYS A 34 6.51 5.47 -3.51
C LYS A 34 8.01 5.29 -3.42
N ASP A 35 8.59 5.70 -2.30
CA ASP A 35 9.95 5.35 -1.92
C ASP A 35 9.93 4.00 -1.20
N TYR A 36 10.57 2.99 -1.79
CA TYR A 36 10.54 1.62 -1.29
C TYR A 36 11.78 1.33 -0.43
N ARG A 37 11.56 0.66 0.69
CA ARG A 37 12.63 0.10 1.53
C ARG A 37 13.11 -1.24 0.96
N GLU A 38 14.16 -1.77 1.58
CA GLU A 38 14.65 -3.11 1.28
C GLU A 38 13.57 -4.17 1.56
N ASP A 39 13.45 -5.14 0.66
CA ASP A 39 12.50 -6.24 0.78
C ASP A 39 12.84 -7.11 2.00
N VAL A 40 11.86 -7.32 2.88
CA VAL A 40 12.00 -8.24 4.02
C VAL A 40 11.45 -9.60 3.63
N VAL A 41 12.28 -10.65 3.74
CA VAL A 41 11.93 -12.00 3.29
C VAL A 41 11.87 -12.96 4.47
N VAL A 42 10.70 -13.56 4.69
CA VAL A 42 10.46 -14.57 5.72
C VAL A 42 10.23 -15.92 5.06
N LYS A 43 10.95 -16.93 5.53
CA LYS A 43 10.81 -18.31 5.03
C LYS A 43 9.96 -19.11 6.00
N ASP A 44 9.09 -19.95 5.48
CA ASP A 44 8.56 -21.05 6.26
C ASP A 44 9.69 -22.09 6.48
N ASN A 45 9.83 -22.60 7.69
CA ASN A 45 10.79 -23.66 8.00
C ASN A 45 10.30 -25.04 7.53
N PHE A 46 9.00 -25.18 7.28
CA PHE A 46 8.36 -26.47 6.97
C PHE A 46 7.85 -26.56 5.53
N SER A 47 7.80 -25.45 4.80
CA SER A 47 7.40 -25.42 3.39
C SER A 47 8.37 -24.60 2.54
N ASP A 48 8.23 -24.71 1.22
CA ASP A 48 9.03 -23.94 0.26
C ASP A 48 8.44 -22.54 0.00
N TYR A 49 7.49 -22.09 0.85
CA TYR A 49 6.92 -20.76 0.74
C TYR A 49 7.81 -19.71 1.39
N ARG A 50 7.84 -18.53 0.75
CA ARG A 50 8.51 -17.33 1.23
C ARG A 50 7.54 -16.17 1.15
N LEU A 51 7.39 -15.45 2.27
CA LEU A 51 6.74 -14.16 2.29
C LEU A 51 7.76 -13.06 2.04
N ILE A 52 7.35 -12.07 1.27
CA ILE A 52 8.15 -10.91 0.92
C ILE A 52 7.32 -9.67 1.22
N PHE A 53 7.83 -8.82 2.11
CA PHE A 53 7.24 -7.54 2.46
C PHE A 53 8.00 -6.43 1.74
N ARG A 54 7.29 -5.65 0.92
CA ARG A 54 7.82 -4.47 0.24
C ARG A 54 7.21 -3.22 0.84
N GLU A 55 7.90 -2.66 1.83
CA GLU A 55 7.47 -1.43 2.48
C GLU A 55 7.75 -0.22 1.60
N TRP A 56 6.81 0.71 1.62
CA TRP A 56 6.89 1.96 0.87
C TRP A 56 6.40 3.13 1.70
N SER A 57 6.88 4.32 1.36
CA SER A 57 6.42 5.58 1.91
C SER A 57 6.12 6.60 0.81
N VAL A 58 5.19 7.49 1.10
CA VAL A 58 4.85 8.68 0.31
C VAL A 58 4.68 9.85 1.26
N LEU A 59 4.56 11.07 0.72
CA LEU A 59 4.24 12.23 1.54
C LEU A 59 2.85 12.05 2.19
N GLY A 60 2.81 11.88 3.52
CA GLY A 60 1.59 11.70 4.31
C GLY A 60 1.06 10.27 4.37
N GLY A 61 1.91 9.25 4.16
CA GLY A 61 1.52 7.87 4.42
C GLY A 61 2.60 6.84 4.15
N GLY A 62 2.45 5.66 4.75
CA GLY A 62 3.23 4.47 4.43
C GLY A 62 2.35 3.26 4.13
N GLY A 63 2.97 2.18 3.71
CA GLY A 63 2.31 0.91 3.51
C GLY A 63 3.27 -0.20 3.14
N ALA A 64 2.73 -1.40 2.93
CA ALA A 64 3.51 -2.54 2.49
C ALA A 64 2.73 -3.37 1.47
N LYS A 65 3.38 -3.74 0.37
CA LYS A 65 2.88 -4.79 -0.52
C LYS A 65 3.38 -6.14 -0.02
N ILE A 66 2.47 -7.10 0.09
CA ILE A 66 2.75 -8.43 0.65
C ILE A 66 2.70 -9.44 -0.49
N TYR A 67 3.79 -10.17 -0.67
CA TYR A 67 3.93 -11.18 -1.73
C TYR A 67 4.25 -12.54 -1.13
N CYS A 68 3.91 -13.57 -1.90
CA CYS A 68 4.29 -14.93 -1.64
C CYS A 68 5.00 -15.53 -2.86
N ARG A 69 6.06 -16.32 -2.61
CA ARG A 69 6.76 -17.11 -3.61
C ARG A 69 6.90 -18.54 -3.10
N LYS A 70 6.54 -19.52 -3.93
CA LYS A 70 6.83 -20.94 -3.69
C LYS A 70 8.08 -21.36 -4.46
N GLY A 71 9.13 -21.77 -3.77
CA GLY A 71 10.41 -22.16 -4.36
C GLY A 71 11.00 -21.08 -5.26
N ASN A 72 11.36 -21.48 -6.48
CA ASN A 72 11.84 -20.59 -7.53
C ASN A 72 10.72 -20.07 -8.45
N GLY A 73 9.46 -20.21 -8.02
CA GLY A 73 8.29 -19.74 -8.75
C GLY A 73 8.19 -18.22 -8.86
N ARG A 74 7.15 -17.76 -9.56
CA ARG A 74 6.83 -16.33 -9.64
C ARG A 74 6.29 -15.82 -8.30
N GLU A 75 6.62 -14.58 -7.97
CA GLU A 75 5.96 -13.87 -6.87
C GLU A 75 4.49 -13.64 -7.23
N LYS A 76 3.60 -13.90 -6.27
CA LYS A 76 2.18 -13.56 -6.33
C LYS A 76 1.89 -12.58 -5.21
N GLN A 77 1.26 -11.46 -5.54
CA GLN A 77 0.82 -10.50 -4.53
C GLN A 77 -0.36 -11.08 -3.76
N LEU A 78 -0.26 -11.12 -2.44
CA LEU A 78 -1.34 -11.53 -1.54
C LEU A 78 -2.23 -10.34 -1.19
N GLY A 79 -1.61 -9.17 -0.97
CA GLY A 79 -2.35 -7.97 -0.61
C GLY A 79 -1.45 -6.74 -0.47
N GLU A 80 -2.05 -5.66 0.01
CA GLU A 80 -1.37 -4.41 0.34
C GLU A 80 -2.03 -3.83 1.59
N VAL A 81 -1.21 -3.32 2.52
CA VAL A 81 -1.65 -2.70 3.77
C VAL A 81 -1.20 -1.25 3.81
N SER A 82 -2.00 -0.40 4.47
CA SER A 82 -1.66 1.00 4.72
C SER A 82 -1.23 1.18 6.17
N LEU A 83 -0.14 1.89 6.39
CA LEU A 83 0.51 2.09 7.68
C LEU A 83 0.49 3.58 8.06
N GLY A 84 0.76 3.87 9.34
CA GLY A 84 0.97 5.22 9.81
C GLY A 84 2.13 5.93 9.10
N ASP A 85 2.23 7.25 9.28
CA ASP A 85 3.33 8.03 8.74
C ASP A 85 4.64 7.60 9.38
N CYS A 86 5.66 7.30 8.55
CA CYS A 86 6.98 6.86 8.99
C CYS A 86 6.99 5.56 9.81
N VAL A 87 6.02 4.66 9.59
CA VAL A 87 5.92 3.37 10.28
C VAL A 87 6.31 2.24 9.32
N PHE A 88 7.26 1.40 9.74
CA PHE A 88 7.88 0.36 8.91
C PHE A 88 8.05 -0.97 9.68
N PRO A 89 6.95 -1.59 10.16
CA PRO A 89 7.00 -2.74 11.04
C PRO A 89 7.78 -3.92 10.46
N PHE A 90 7.76 -4.12 9.14
CA PHE A 90 8.44 -5.27 8.56
C PHE A 90 9.96 -5.08 8.54
N THR A 91 10.44 -3.88 8.18
CA THR A 91 11.87 -3.52 8.23
C THR A 91 12.36 -3.45 9.67
N ASP A 92 11.55 -2.89 10.57
CA ASP A 92 11.94 -2.61 11.95
C ASP A 92 11.82 -3.86 12.85
N GLY A 93 11.07 -4.89 12.40
CA GLY A 93 10.93 -6.17 13.10
C GLY A 93 9.68 -6.28 13.98
N ASP A 94 8.80 -5.29 13.96
CA ASP A 94 7.56 -5.22 14.73
C ASP A 94 6.42 -6.00 14.06
N TYR A 95 6.67 -7.29 13.80
CA TYR A 95 5.69 -8.19 13.21
C TYR A 95 5.92 -9.65 13.61
N THR A 96 4.87 -10.47 13.45
CA THR A 96 4.91 -11.93 13.60
C THR A 96 4.22 -12.59 12.43
N VAL A 97 4.70 -13.78 12.06
CA VAL A 97 4.16 -14.60 10.97
C VAL A 97 3.85 -15.98 11.51
N GLU A 98 2.61 -16.40 11.34
CA GLU A 98 2.13 -17.73 11.72
C GLU A 98 1.64 -18.48 10.46
N TRP A 99 2.40 -19.51 10.07
CA TRP A 99 2.06 -20.37 8.95
C TRP A 99 1.02 -21.42 9.36
N ARG A 100 -0.09 -21.50 8.62
CA ARG A 100 -1.24 -22.37 8.91
C ARG A 100 -1.56 -23.27 7.71
N GLY A 101 -0.60 -24.11 7.31
CA GLY A 101 -0.76 -25.10 6.25
C GLY A 101 -0.95 -24.48 4.86
N ASP A 102 -2.19 -24.12 4.53
CA ASP A 102 -2.61 -23.48 3.28
C ASP A 102 -2.85 -21.97 3.41
N SER A 103 -2.64 -21.40 4.59
CA SER A 103 -2.78 -19.97 4.84
C SER A 103 -1.65 -19.43 5.71
N VAL A 104 -1.56 -18.11 5.78
CA VAL A 104 -0.63 -17.41 6.66
C VAL A 104 -1.33 -16.26 7.37
N CYS A 105 -1.08 -16.13 8.66
CA CYS A 105 -1.53 -15.01 9.48
C CYS A 105 -0.32 -14.11 9.77
N ILE A 106 -0.45 -12.84 9.45
CA ILE A 106 0.57 -11.81 9.66
C ILE A 106 0.00 -10.82 10.65
N ARG A 107 0.73 -10.56 11.73
CA ARG A 107 0.39 -9.54 12.71
C ARG A 107 1.51 -8.52 12.78
N PHE A 108 1.20 -7.24 12.78
CA PHE A 108 2.18 -6.17 12.60
C PHE A 108 1.72 -4.88 13.24
N PHE A 109 2.65 -4.10 13.78
CA PHE A 109 2.36 -2.77 14.29
C PHE A 109 2.02 -1.82 13.14
N SER A 110 0.76 -1.37 13.07
CA SER A 110 0.32 -0.50 11.97
C SER A 110 0.63 0.98 12.18
N GLY A 111 0.92 1.38 13.43
CA GLY A 111 1.04 2.77 13.86
C GLY A 111 -0.27 3.54 13.71
N ARG A 112 -1.40 2.83 13.71
CA ARG A 112 -2.74 3.40 13.58
C ARG A 112 -3.63 2.84 14.70
N GLY A 113 -4.28 3.74 15.43
CA GLY A 113 -5.22 3.36 16.50
C GLY A 113 -4.56 3.33 17.88
N SER A 114 -5.00 2.40 18.72
CA SER A 114 -4.57 2.28 20.13
C SER A 114 -3.59 1.11 20.34
N GLU A 115 -2.78 0.80 19.32
CA GLU A 115 -1.72 -0.22 19.41
C GLU A 115 -0.68 0.19 20.45
N THR A 116 -0.10 -0.80 21.12
CA THR A 116 0.95 -0.65 22.14
C THR A 116 2.11 -1.58 21.81
N ASP A 117 3.12 -1.63 22.68
CA ASP A 117 4.24 -2.57 22.54
C ASP A 117 3.81 -4.04 22.71
N ASP A 118 2.58 -4.30 23.18
CA ASP A 118 1.99 -5.64 23.24
C ASP A 118 1.50 -6.08 21.84
N PRO A 119 2.07 -7.15 21.24
CA PRO A 119 1.66 -7.64 19.94
C PRO A 119 0.18 -8.00 19.86
N ASP A 120 -0.48 -8.39 20.95
CA ASP A 120 -1.90 -8.74 20.92
C ASP A 120 -2.80 -7.54 20.58
N THR A 121 -2.28 -6.32 20.69
CA THR A 121 -2.97 -5.09 20.29
C THR A 121 -2.77 -4.73 18.82
N TRP A 122 -1.84 -5.38 18.12
CA TRP A 122 -1.47 -5.08 16.74
C TRP A 122 -2.49 -5.57 15.72
N GLN A 123 -2.50 -4.96 14.53
CA GLN A 123 -3.30 -5.46 13.43
C GLN A 123 -2.89 -6.87 13.00
N ALA A 124 -3.88 -7.67 12.61
CA ALA A 124 -3.68 -9.01 12.09
C ALA A 124 -4.45 -9.20 10.78
N ILE A 125 -3.80 -9.84 9.81
CA ILE A 125 -4.37 -10.16 8.50
C ILE A 125 -4.01 -11.58 8.08
N GLY A 126 -4.98 -12.29 7.51
CA GLY A 126 -4.80 -13.64 6.98
C GLY A 126 -4.85 -13.65 5.46
N TYR A 127 -4.02 -14.50 4.84
CA TYR A 127 -4.04 -14.76 3.41
C TYR A 127 -3.96 -16.25 3.11
N ASP A 128 -4.70 -16.70 2.10
CA ASP A 128 -4.56 -18.03 1.54
C ASP A 128 -3.32 -18.11 0.65
N LEU A 129 -2.60 -19.21 0.74
CA LEU A 129 -1.39 -19.46 -0.03
C LEU A 129 -1.72 -20.03 -1.42
N PRO A 130 -0.97 -19.60 -2.46
CA PRO A 130 -1.31 -19.88 -3.85
C PRO A 130 -0.58 -21.06 -4.49
#